data_AF-A0A7J4QYB2-F1
#
_entry.id   AF-A0A7J4QYB2-F1
#
_cell.length_a   1.000
_cell.length_b   1.000
_cell.length_c   1.000
_cell.angle_alpha   90.00
_cell.angle_beta   90.00
_cell.angle_gamma   90.00
#
_symmetry.space_group_name_H-M   'P 1'
#
loop_
_entity.id
_entity.type
_entity.pdbx_description
1 polymer ?
#
loop_
_entity_poly.entity_id
_entity_poly.type
_entity_poly.pdbx_seq_one_letter_code
_entity_poly.pdbx_strand_id
1 'polypeptide(L)'
;MIRMLQAHTQMYRGLLLIMVSVNGLPPSIRQELSSIADMVLTFGVRTIGSDFETSMIVSKFRNAPENLKMLVFRVTPEEGITPETVERIA
;
A
#
# COMPACT_ATOMS: atom_id res chain seq x y z
N MET A 1 19.29 2.22 8.07
CA MET A 1 18.80 3.61 8.26
C MET A 1 17.29 3.70 8.46
N ILE A 2 16.46 3.02 7.68
CA ILE A 2 14.98 3.13 7.80
C ILE A 2 14.46 2.66 9.17
N ARG A 3 15.10 1.67 9.79
CA ARG A 3 14.81 1.28 11.19
C ARG A 3 14.96 2.41 12.20
N MET A 4 15.92 3.33 12.00
CA MET A 4 16.09 4.49 12.89
C MET A 4 14.95 5.49 12.70
N LEU A 5 14.50 5.70 11.45
CA LEU A 5 13.33 6.54 11.17
C LEU A 5 12.07 5.97 11.79
N GLN A 6 11.87 4.64 11.70
CA GLN A 6 10.78 3.95 12.37
C GLN A 6 10.84 4.15 13.90
N ALA A 7 11.99 3.90 14.52
CA ALA A 7 12.18 4.02 15.97
C ALA A 7 11.93 5.46 16.45
N HIS A 8 12.46 6.45 15.73
CA HIS A 8 12.20 7.86 16.01
C HIS A 8 10.70 8.16 15.91
N THR A 9 10.06 7.78 14.80
CA THR A 9 8.62 7.99 14.58
C THR A 9 7.78 7.38 15.70
N GLN A 10 8.12 6.16 16.15
CA GLN A 10 7.44 5.50 17.27
C GLN A 10 7.64 6.23 18.60
N MET A 11 8.87 6.69 18.89
CA MET A 11 9.20 7.45 20.10
C MET A 11 8.36 8.74 20.21
N TYR A 12 8.16 9.43 19.09
CA TYR A 12 7.42 10.69 19.03
C TYR A 12 5.94 10.51 18.65
N ARG A 13 5.45 9.26 18.51
CA ARG A 13 4.08 8.95 18.06
C ARG A 13 3.70 9.65 16.74
N GLY A 14 4.68 9.81 15.85
CA GLY A 14 4.49 10.45 14.54
C GLY A 14 3.96 9.48 13.48
N LEU A 15 3.83 9.97 12.25
CA LEU A 15 3.52 9.17 11.06
C LEU A 15 4.73 9.14 10.13
N LEU A 16 5.16 7.93 9.76
CA LEU A 16 6.18 7.71 8.74
C LEU A 16 5.52 7.14 7.49
N LEU A 17 5.41 7.97 6.45
CA LEU A 17 4.95 7.57 5.13
C LEU A 17 6.14 7.50 4.18
N ILE A 18 6.30 6.37 3.51
CA ILE A 18 7.39 6.13 2.55
C ILE A 18 6.76 5.64 1.25
N MET A 19 7.01 6.35 0.16
CA MET A 19 6.57 5.98 -1.19
C MET A 19 7.76 5.45 -1.98
N VAL A 20 7.60 4.27 -2.57
CA VAL A 20 8.69 3.56 -3.28
C VAL A 20 8.14 2.95 -4.56
N SER A 21 8.81 3.22 -5.68
CA SER A 21 8.60 2.44 -6.90
C SER A 21 9.29 1.08 -6.76
N VAL A 22 8.53 0.00 -6.83
CA VAL A 22 9.05 -1.36 -6.67
C VAL A 22 9.67 -1.92 -7.95
N ASN A 23 9.37 -1.32 -9.11
CA ASN A 23 9.90 -1.72 -10.40
C ASN A 23 11.37 -1.28 -10.49
N GLY A 24 12.28 -2.19 -10.14
CA GLY A 24 13.73 -1.95 -10.09
C GLY A 24 14.37 -2.20 -8.73
N LEU A 25 13.58 -2.53 -7.69
CA LEU A 25 14.12 -2.93 -6.40
C LEU A 25 14.31 -4.46 -6.29
N PRO A 26 15.43 -4.92 -5.71
CA PRO A 26 15.58 -6.33 -5.37
C PRO A 26 14.45 -6.79 -4.43
N PRO A 27 13.92 -8.02 -4.59
CA PRO A 27 12.87 -8.56 -3.72
C PRO A 27 13.25 -8.53 -2.23
N SER A 28 14.53 -8.71 -1.90
CA SER A 28 15.04 -8.64 -0.53
C SER A 28 14.81 -7.28 0.12
N ILE A 29 14.99 -6.17 -0.62
CA ILE A 29 14.75 -4.81 -0.12
C ILE A 29 13.26 -4.60 0.12
N ARG A 30 12.39 -5.10 -0.76
CA ARG A 30 10.94 -5.04 -0.57
C ARG A 30 10.50 -5.79 0.68
N GLN A 31 11.08 -6.96 0.95
CA GLN A 31 10.83 -7.73 2.16
C GLN A 31 11.30 -6.98 3.42
N GLU A 32 12.49 -6.38 3.38
CA GLU A 32 13.00 -5.59 4.51
C GLU A 32 12.09 -4.40 4.83
N LEU A 33 11.65 -3.64 3.82
CA LEU A 33 10.71 -2.53 3.97
C LEU A 33 9.36 -2.99 4.54
N SER A 34 8.82 -4.10 4.02
CA SER A 34 7.57 -4.68 4.53
C SER A 34 7.70 -5.14 5.98
N SER A 35 8.87 -5.66 6.39
CA SER A 35 9.10 -6.17 7.75
C SER A 35 8.96 -5.07 8.81
N ILE A 36 9.42 -3.84 8.50
CA ILE A 36 9.43 -2.70 9.42
C ILE A 36 8.16 -1.85 9.34
N ALA A 37 7.41 -1.94 8.25
CA ALA A 37 6.19 -1.16 8.07
C ALA A 37 5.03 -1.70 8.92
N ASP A 38 4.25 -0.79 9.52
CA ASP A 38 3.00 -1.16 10.18
C ASP A 38 1.87 -1.41 9.16
N MET A 39 1.95 -0.78 7.98
CA MET A 39 1.02 -0.95 6.87
C MET A 39 1.78 -0.99 5.54
N VAL A 40 1.35 -1.86 4.62
CA VAL A 40 1.89 -1.91 3.25
C VAL A 40 0.73 -1.77 2.27
N LEU A 41 0.79 -0.69 1.49
CA LEU A 41 -0.15 -0.38 0.43
C LEU A 41 0.56 -0.57 -0.91
N THR A 42 0.08 -1.51 -1.72
CA THR A 42 0.62 -1.74 -3.07
C THR A 42 -0.34 -1.15 -4.08
N PHE A 43 0.09 -0.09 -4.77
CA PHE A 43 -0.67 0.53 -5.84
C PHE A 43 -0.31 -0.10 -7.18
N GLY A 44 -1.31 -0.30 -8.03
CA GLY A 44 -1.11 -0.86 -9.35
C GLY A 44 -2.32 -0.67 -10.26
N VAL A 45 -2.14 -1.06 -11.51
CA VAL A 45 -3.21 -1.13 -12.50
C VAL A 45 -3.53 -2.60 -12.72
N ARG A 46 -4.81 -2.96 -12.64
CA ARG A 46 -5.31 -4.30 -13.00
C ARG A 46 -6.10 -4.23 -14.29
N THR A 47 -6.08 -5.31 -15.05
CA THR A 47 -6.90 -5.46 -16.26
C THR A 47 -8.14 -6.27 -15.93
N ILE A 48 -9.31 -5.77 -16.31
CA ILE A 48 -10.59 -6.50 -16.23
C ILE A 48 -11.22 -6.52 -17.62
N GLY A 49 -11.24 -7.70 -18.24
CA GLY A 49 -11.69 -7.82 -19.63
C GLY A 49 -10.80 -6.98 -20.56
N SER A 50 -11.39 -5.95 -21.16
CA SER A 50 -10.69 -4.97 -22.02
C SER A 50 -10.30 -3.68 -21.29
N ASP A 51 -10.72 -3.50 -20.04
CA ASP A 51 -10.57 -2.25 -19.30
C ASP A 51 -9.43 -2.31 -18.27
N PHE A 52 -8.97 -1.12 -17.84
CA PHE A 52 -7.95 -0.95 -16.83
C PHE A 52 -8.51 -0.23 -15.61
N GLU A 53 -8.22 -0.76 -14.43
CA GLU A 53 -8.64 -0.18 -13.16
C GLU A 53 -7.42 0.11 -12.29
N THR A 54 -7.43 1.28 -11.62
CA THR A 54 -6.43 1.56 -10.61
C THR A 54 -6.85 0.92 -9.29
N SER A 55 -5.92 0.22 -8.66
CA SER A 55 -6.18 -0.51 -7.43
C SER A 55 -5.10 -0.28 -6.39
N MET A 56 -5.50 -0.43 -5.12
CA MET A 56 -4.64 -0.46 -3.97
C MET A 56 -4.89 -1.76 -3.20
N ILE A 57 -3.86 -2.57 -3.05
CA ILE A 57 -3.89 -3.79 -2.24
C ILE A 57 -3.28 -3.48 -0.88
N VAL A 58 -4.03 -3.72 0.19
CA VAL A 58 -3.51 -3.68 1.56
C VAL A 58 -2.92 -5.05 1.87
N SER A 59 -1.60 -5.19 1.72
CA SER A 59 -0.91 -6.48 1.92
C SER A 59 -0.43 -6.74 3.34
N LYS A 60 -0.36 -5.68 4.16
CA LYS A 60 -0.06 -5.75 5.58
C LYS A 60 -0.80 -4.64 6.30
N PHE A 61 -1.41 -4.96 7.43
CA PHE A 61 -1.96 -3.98 8.34
C PHE A 61 -1.80 -4.50 9.77
N ARG A 62 -0.98 -3.83 10.58
CA ARG A 62 -0.69 -4.25 11.94
C ARG A 62 -1.98 -4.28 12.77
N ASN A 63 -2.22 -5.39 13.46
CA ASN A 63 -3.37 -5.62 14.35
C ASN A 63 -4.74 -5.71 13.65
N ALA A 64 -4.81 -5.89 12.33
CA ALA A 64 -6.07 -6.17 11.62
C ALA A 64 -6.14 -7.65 11.18
N PRO A 65 -7.36 -8.21 10.99
CA PRO A 65 -7.52 -9.57 10.46
C PRO A 65 -6.84 -9.71 9.09
N GLU A 66 -6.25 -10.88 8.83
CA GLU A 66 -5.43 -11.23 7.64
C GLU A 66 -6.13 -11.07 6.28
N ASN A 67 -7.40 -10.67 6.25
CA ASN A 67 -8.16 -10.48 5.03
C ASN A 67 -7.58 -9.30 4.25
N LEU A 68 -6.74 -9.64 3.27
CA LEU A 68 -6.29 -8.75 2.21
C LEU A 68 -7.50 -8.03 1.61
N LYS A 69 -7.49 -6.70 1.67
CA LYS A 69 -8.50 -5.85 1.04
C LYS A 69 -7.91 -5.21 -0.20
N MET A 70 -8.63 -5.31 -1.30
CA MET A 70 -8.36 -4.56 -2.52
C MET A 70 -9.36 -3.40 -2.60
N LEU A 71 -8.84 -2.20 -2.81
CA LEU A 71 -9.64 -1.01 -3.10
C LEU A 71 -9.43 -0.65 -4.57
N VAL A 72 -10.50 -0.60 -5.34
CA VAL A 72 -10.52 -0.03 -6.69
C VAL A 72 -10.93 1.42 -6.58
N PHE A 73 -10.22 2.31 -7.27
CA PHE A 73 -10.51 3.73 -7.26
C PHE A 73 -10.21 4.39 -8.60
N ARG A 74 -10.89 5.51 -8.84
CA ARG A 74 -10.65 6.40 -9.98
C ARG A 74 -10.04 7.69 -9.50
N VAL A 75 -9.27 8.34 -10.37
CA VAL A 75 -8.77 9.70 -10.14
C VAL A 75 -9.35 10.63 -11.20
N THR A 76 -10.17 11.60 -10.80
CA THR A 76 -10.69 12.64 -11.69
C THR A 76 -10.17 14.03 -11.26
N PRO A 77 -10.00 14.99 -12.18
CA PRO A 77 -9.61 16.35 -11.83
C PRO A 77 -10.58 17.03 -10.85
N GLU A 78 -11.87 16.70 -10.93
CA GLU A 78 -12.94 17.36 -10.18
C GLU A 78 -13.10 16.80 -8.76
N GLU A 79 -12.99 15.48 -8.59
CA GLU A 79 -13.30 14.79 -7.31
C GLU A 79 -12.05 14.21 -6.64
N GLY A 80 -10.91 14.16 -7.33
CA GLY A 80 -9.71 13.52 -6.83
C GLY A 80 -9.88 11.99 -6.80
N ILE A 81 -9.51 11.36 -5.68
CA ILE A 81 -9.57 9.90 -5.53
C ILE A 81 -11.00 9.50 -5.12
N THR A 82 -11.72 8.85 -6.02
CA THR A 82 -13.07 8.34 -5.77
C THR A 82 -13.02 6.81 -5.67
N PRO A 83 -13.37 6.21 -4.52
CA PRO A 83 -13.41 4.76 -4.37
C PRO A 83 -14.60 4.18 -5.16
N GLU A 84 -14.36 3.10 -5.90
CA GLU A 84 -15.41 2.43 -6.69
C GLU A 84 -15.87 1.14 -6.01
N THR A 85 -14.95 0.22 -5.70
CA THR A 85 -15.27 -1.09 -5.12
C THR A 85 -14.25 -1.50 -4.06
N VAL A 86 -14.72 -2.17 -2.99
CA VAL A 86 -13.86 -2.82 -1.99
C VAL A 86 -14.05 -4.33 -2.07
N GLU A 87 -13.02 -5.06 -2.51
CA GLU A 87 -13.04 -6.51 -2.63
C GLU A 87 -12.19 -7.17 -1.53
N ARG A 88 -12.58 -8.38 -1.10
CA ARG A 88 -11.73 -9.26 -0.29
C ARG A 88 -10.95 -10.15 -1.24
N ILE A 89 -9.64 -10.24 -1.05
CA ILE A 89 -8.81 -11.22 -1.77
C ILE A 89 -8.96 -12.56 -1.02
N ALA A 90 -9.47 -13.58 -1.71
CA ALA A 90 -9.65 -14.94 -1.19
C ALA A 90 -8.35 -15.75 -1.25
#